data_AF-A0A097R7S0-F1
#
_entry.id   AF-A0A097R7S0-F1
#
_cell.length_a   1.000
_cell.length_b   1.000
_cell.length_c   1.000
_cell.angle_alpha   90.00
_cell.angle_beta   90.00
_cell.angle_gamma   90.00
#
_symmetry.space_group_name_H-M   'P 1'
#
loop_
_entity.id
_entity.type
_entity.pdbx_description
1 polymer ?
#
loop_
_entity_poly.entity_id
_entity_poly.type
_entity_poly.pdbx_seq_one_letter_code
_entity_poly.pdbx_strand_id
1 'polypeptide(L)'
;MLTSACSANVKLPITPDLSTVPQQSATRVWPTVERLSAPDGLRPCCAFGYNLKAQALGIPVPFYQLNNVVEADSLGEHHYNDSLFGAVANLMGISSEQDGLLYTTRGGFIDIAHVRDTADMTLYLFSHIWPQLGQAQTIELSQELAKRKITLFAFTPPQDEAERFTLAAYLSSYLAFQVAAWHEIAQWYGFESVPGFSEGISAFSPEDLYSNLVGARLATSLILQGHTASVAQFNVAMQTVLPDALHRLGAVDASDTRFQFDMLDGNWWNSHRAVPEKFLVLKRNYLTEDDRVPTPVPGEQAKPLRLQLPHEWAGLQMQALGELQLWPGRSMKQLPAPAKYYTFRDFPALALHARVEDAVDLSAQK
;
A
#
# COMPACT_ATOMS: atom_id res chain seq x y z
N MET A 1 -34.72 35.33 10.38
CA MET A 1 -34.07 34.89 9.12
C MET A 1 -32.69 34.38 9.48
N LEU A 2 -32.52 33.06 9.56
CA LEU A 2 -31.24 32.40 9.82
C LEU A 2 -30.46 32.39 8.51
N THR A 3 -29.34 33.12 8.47
CA THR A 3 -28.42 33.13 7.33
C THR A 3 -27.64 31.81 7.31
N SER A 4 -27.99 30.94 6.36
CA SER A 4 -27.21 29.74 6.04
C SER A 4 -25.89 30.20 5.42
N ALA A 5 -24.77 29.98 6.12
CA ALA A 5 -23.45 30.19 5.56
C ALA A 5 -23.16 29.06 4.57
N CYS A 6 -23.14 29.38 3.27
CA CYS A 6 -22.59 28.50 2.25
C CYS A 6 -21.09 28.35 2.51
N SER A 7 -20.68 27.20 3.05
CA SER A 7 -19.27 26.81 3.05
C SER A 7 -18.91 26.41 1.62
N ALA A 8 -18.30 27.33 0.88
CA ALA A 8 -17.67 26.98 -0.38
C ALA A 8 -16.48 26.06 -0.07
N ASN A 9 -16.58 24.78 -0.42
CA ASN A 9 -15.44 23.85 -0.40
C ASN A 9 -14.40 24.35 -1.39
N VAL A 10 -13.40 25.10 -0.90
CA VAL A 10 -12.20 25.43 -1.66
C VAL A 10 -11.48 24.12 -1.89
N LYS A 11 -11.61 23.53 -3.09
CA LYS A 11 -10.80 22.38 -3.49
C LYS A 11 -9.34 22.80 -3.45
N LEU A 12 -8.55 22.17 -2.58
CA LEU A 12 -7.11 22.34 -2.56
C LEU A 12 -6.57 21.95 -3.94
N PRO A 13 -5.83 22.82 -4.65
CA PRO A 13 -5.28 22.49 -5.96
C PRO A 13 -4.09 21.54 -5.76
N ILE A 14 -4.38 20.25 -5.59
CA ILE A 14 -3.39 19.18 -5.49
C ILE A 14 -3.28 18.52 -6.84
N THR A 15 -2.07 18.42 -7.39
CA THR A 15 -1.83 17.67 -8.63
C THR A 15 -1.00 16.44 -8.33
N PRO A 16 -1.54 15.21 -8.44
CA PRO A 16 -0.74 14.00 -8.22
C PRO A 16 0.26 13.80 -9.36
N ASP A 17 1.49 13.41 -9.03
CA ASP A 17 2.46 12.98 -10.02
C ASP A 17 2.28 11.51 -10.36
N LEU A 18 1.59 11.24 -11.47
CA LEU A 18 1.41 9.91 -12.04
C LEU A 18 2.25 9.69 -13.32
N SER A 19 3.31 10.50 -13.52
CA SER A 19 4.29 10.23 -14.58
C SER A 19 5.10 8.97 -14.25
N THR A 20 5.57 8.25 -15.27
CA THR A 20 6.29 6.98 -15.06
C THR A 20 7.48 7.14 -14.13
N VAL A 21 8.40 8.06 -14.47
CA VAL A 21 9.48 8.47 -13.57
C VAL A 21 9.04 9.75 -12.88
N PRO A 22 9.07 9.85 -11.54
CA PRO A 22 8.68 11.06 -10.81
C PRO A 22 9.39 12.31 -11.34
N GLN A 23 8.62 13.37 -11.59
CA GLN A 23 9.10 14.66 -12.11
C GLN A 23 8.90 15.80 -11.12
N GLN A 24 8.04 15.64 -10.11
CA GLN A 24 7.80 16.68 -9.11
C GLN A 24 9.02 16.90 -8.21
N SER A 25 9.22 18.13 -7.79
CA SER A 25 10.18 18.47 -6.74
C SER A 25 9.59 19.57 -5.87
N ALA A 26 10.08 19.68 -4.64
CA ALA A 26 9.71 20.79 -3.80
C ALA A 26 10.32 22.07 -4.38
N THR A 27 9.59 23.19 -4.25
CA THR A 27 10.09 24.53 -4.62
C THR A 27 10.73 25.25 -3.44
N ARG A 28 10.50 24.74 -2.23
CA ARG A 28 11.01 25.24 -0.95
C ARG A 28 10.81 24.16 0.13
N VAL A 29 11.36 24.38 1.31
CA VAL A 29 10.98 23.65 2.51
C VAL A 29 9.57 24.08 2.92
N TRP A 30 8.67 23.11 3.06
CA TRP A 30 7.32 23.34 3.56
C TRP A 30 7.24 23.08 5.06
N PRO A 31 6.24 23.65 5.78
CA PRO A 31 5.92 23.20 7.12
C PRO A 31 5.54 21.71 7.13
N THR A 32 6.06 20.96 8.09
CA THR A 32 5.87 19.51 8.20
C THR A 32 5.40 19.13 9.59
N VAL A 33 4.60 18.07 9.66
CA VAL A 33 4.25 17.42 10.92
C VAL A 33 5.50 16.84 11.60
N GLU A 34 5.57 16.98 12.92
CA GLU A 34 6.72 16.51 13.70
C GLU A 34 6.53 15.05 14.15
N ARG A 35 7.54 14.20 13.88
CA ARG A 35 7.73 12.83 14.40
C ARG A 35 6.45 12.08 14.80
N LEU A 36 5.77 11.54 13.80
CA LEU A 36 4.55 10.77 13.99
C LEU A 36 4.80 9.44 14.70
N SER A 37 3.77 8.88 15.32
CA SER A 37 3.73 7.46 15.70
C SER A 37 3.66 6.58 14.45
N ALA A 38 4.25 5.39 14.52
CA ALA A 38 4.16 4.41 13.44
C ALA A 38 2.69 4.08 13.13
N PRO A 39 2.32 3.95 11.85
CA PRO A 39 0.99 3.50 11.46
C PRO A 39 0.91 1.98 11.62
N ASP A 40 0.78 1.52 12.87
CA ASP A 40 0.71 0.09 13.22
C ASP A 40 -0.72 -0.47 13.14
N GLY A 41 -1.72 0.40 12.96
CA GLY A 41 -3.09 -0.01 12.63
C GLY A 41 -3.15 -0.45 11.18
N LEU A 42 -3.26 -1.76 10.95
CA LEU A 42 -3.48 -2.30 9.61
C LEU A 42 -4.97 -2.21 9.28
N ARG A 43 -5.29 -1.58 8.15
CA ARG A 43 -6.60 -1.75 7.52
C ARG A 43 -6.67 -3.20 7.03
N PRO A 44 -7.77 -3.94 7.26
CA PRO A 44 -7.87 -5.32 6.79
C PRO A 44 -7.68 -5.34 5.26
N CYS A 45 -6.63 -6.02 4.79
CA CYS A 45 -6.41 -6.23 3.36
C CYS A 45 -7.65 -6.90 2.74
N CYS A 46 -8.18 -6.34 1.67
CA CYS A 46 -9.36 -6.91 1.03
C CYS A 46 -8.93 -8.18 0.27
N ALA A 47 -9.58 -9.31 0.53
CA ALA A 47 -9.35 -10.48 -0.31
C ALA A 47 -9.83 -10.18 -1.76
N PHE A 48 -9.00 -10.52 -2.75
CA PHE A 48 -9.29 -10.26 -4.16
C PHE A 48 -10.55 -11.03 -4.62
N GLY A 49 -11.58 -10.27 -5.02
CA GLY A 49 -12.90 -10.75 -5.41
C GLY A 49 -14.01 -9.93 -4.76
N TYR A 50 -15.27 -10.32 -4.97
CA TYR A 50 -16.42 -9.64 -4.34
C TYR A 50 -17.55 -10.61 -3.97
N ASN A 51 -18.44 -10.17 -3.08
CA ASN A 51 -19.48 -11.01 -2.47
C ASN A 51 -18.90 -12.30 -1.85
N LEU A 52 -17.76 -12.16 -1.19
CA LEU A 52 -16.99 -13.29 -0.69
C LEU A 52 -17.73 -13.95 0.46
N LYS A 53 -17.78 -15.29 0.42
CA LYS A 53 -18.24 -16.09 1.54
C LYS A 53 -17.20 -16.04 2.66
N ALA A 54 -17.63 -16.18 3.89
CA ALA A 54 -16.73 -16.29 5.05
C ALA A 54 -16.94 -17.60 5.80
N GLN A 55 -15.87 -18.09 6.40
CA GLN A 55 -15.92 -19.20 7.36
C GLN A 55 -15.06 -18.87 8.58
N ALA A 56 -15.51 -19.34 9.75
CA ALA A 56 -14.77 -19.25 11.00
C ALA A 56 -14.57 -20.67 11.55
N LEU A 57 -13.32 -21.04 11.85
CA LEU A 57 -12.97 -22.39 12.32
C LEU A 57 -13.49 -23.51 11.39
N GLY A 58 -13.52 -23.26 10.08
CA GLY A 58 -14.02 -24.20 9.07
C GLY A 58 -15.55 -24.29 8.97
N ILE A 59 -16.29 -23.44 9.69
CA ILE A 59 -17.75 -23.40 9.65
C ILE A 59 -18.19 -22.18 8.81
N PRO A 60 -18.97 -22.36 7.74
CA PRO A 60 -19.51 -21.24 6.96
C PRO A 60 -20.33 -20.30 7.84
N VAL A 61 -20.19 -18.99 7.62
CA VAL A 61 -21.02 -17.97 8.26
C VAL A 61 -22.22 -17.69 7.34
N PRO A 62 -23.41 -18.26 7.60
CA PRO A 62 -24.54 -18.14 6.69
C PRO A 62 -25.02 -16.69 6.62
N PHE A 63 -25.47 -16.28 5.43
CA PHE A 63 -26.02 -14.94 5.15
C PHE A 63 -25.05 -13.76 5.35
N TYR A 64 -23.77 -14.02 5.59
CA TYR A 64 -22.71 -13.01 5.58
C TYR A 64 -21.94 -13.06 4.25
N GLN A 65 -21.81 -11.90 3.59
CA GLN A 65 -21.00 -11.73 2.40
C GLN A 65 -20.18 -10.45 2.53
N LEU A 66 -18.89 -10.57 2.24
CA LEU A 66 -17.97 -9.44 2.21
C LEU A 66 -18.06 -8.78 0.82
N ASN A 67 -18.66 -7.59 0.75
CA ASN A 67 -18.73 -6.82 -0.50
C ASN A 67 -17.54 -5.85 -0.57
N ASN A 68 -16.56 -6.18 -1.40
CA ASN A 68 -15.31 -5.44 -1.50
C ASN A 68 -15.30 -4.41 -2.63
N VAL A 69 -16.42 -4.09 -3.27
CA VAL A 69 -16.41 -3.12 -4.38
C VAL A 69 -16.74 -1.71 -3.87
N VAL A 70 -15.83 -0.78 -4.13
CA VAL A 70 -15.97 0.66 -3.83
C VAL A 70 -15.91 1.48 -5.12
N GLU A 71 -16.23 2.78 -5.02
CA GLU A 71 -16.20 3.73 -6.14
C GLU A 71 -15.29 4.90 -5.80
N ALA A 72 -14.59 5.44 -6.81
CA ALA A 72 -13.60 6.50 -6.62
C ALA A 72 -14.17 7.75 -5.91
N ASP A 73 -15.43 8.09 -6.14
CA ASP A 73 -16.08 9.27 -5.55
C ASP A 73 -16.78 8.98 -4.21
N SER A 74 -16.72 7.74 -3.71
CA SER A 74 -17.42 7.28 -2.49
C SER A 74 -16.49 6.61 -1.47
N LEU A 75 -15.21 7.00 -1.43
CA LEU A 75 -14.20 6.39 -0.56
C LEU A 75 -14.25 6.87 0.92
N GLY A 76 -15.09 7.85 1.23
CA GLY A 76 -15.23 8.40 2.57
C GLY A 76 -14.10 9.34 2.98
N GLU A 77 -13.84 9.44 4.29
CA GLU A 77 -12.74 10.23 4.85
C GLU A 77 -11.40 9.48 4.74
N HIS A 78 -10.30 10.18 5.00
CA HIS A 78 -9.01 9.54 5.28
C HIS A 78 -8.61 9.80 6.73
N HIS A 79 -8.16 8.77 7.44
CA HIS A 79 -7.67 8.84 8.80
C HIS A 79 -6.30 8.19 8.89
N TYR A 80 -5.25 8.99 9.03
CA TYR A 80 -3.91 8.47 9.30
C TYR A 80 -3.91 7.46 10.45
N ASN A 81 -3.31 6.28 10.22
CA ASN A 81 -3.19 5.19 11.20
C ASN A 81 -4.54 4.79 11.80
N ASP A 82 -5.47 4.34 10.94
CA ASP A 82 -6.75 3.84 11.43
C ASP A 82 -6.52 2.58 12.30
N SER A 83 -7.06 2.63 13.50
CA SER A 83 -6.72 1.67 14.56
C SER A 83 -7.35 0.30 14.30
N LEU A 84 -6.91 -0.73 15.05
CA LEU A 84 -7.54 -2.06 15.06
C LEU A 84 -9.06 -2.01 15.36
N PHE A 85 -9.55 -0.95 16.02
CA PHE A 85 -10.99 -0.72 16.23
C PHE A 85 -11.69 -0.22 14.96
N GLY A 86 -11.01 0.60 14.16
CA GLY A 86 -11.42 0.99 12.80
C GLY A 86 -11.48 -0.21 11.86
N ALA A 87 -10.52 -1.14 11.95
CA ALA A 87 -10.55 -2.41 11.22
C ALA A 87 -11.81 -3.27 11.52
N VAL A 88 -12.24 -3.34 12.80
CA VAL A 88 -13.49 -4.01 13.19
C VAL A 88 -14.71 -3.22 12.71
N ALA A 89 -14.68 -1.88 12.77
CA ALA A 89 -15.76 -1.03 12.28
C ALA A 89 -15.93 -1.10 10.74
N ASN A 90 -14.82 -1.17 9.99
CA ASN A 90 -14.77 -1.44 8.55
C ASN A 90 -15.46 -2.77 8.22
N LEU A 91 -15.09 -3.85 8.93
CA LEU A 91 -15.70 -5.17 8.74
C LEU A 91 -17.22 -5.20 9.05
N MET A 92 -17.67 -4.30 9.91
CA MET A 92 -19.09 -4.11 10.26
C MET A 92 -19.82 -3.09 9.36
N GLY A 93 -19.14 -2.43 8.43
CA GLY A 93 -19.71 -1.40 7.55
C GLY A 93 -20.10 -0.10 8.25
N ILE A 94 -19.47 0.22 9.38
CA ILE A 94 -19.77 1.39 10.23
C ILE A 94 -18.68 2.48 10.14
N SER A 95 -17.63 2.22 9.36
CA SER A 95 -16.50 3.14 9.21
C SER A 95 -16.81 4.34 8.30
N SER A 96 -16.21 5.49 8.64
CA SER A 96 -16.16 6.67 7.77
C SER A 96 -15.16 6.52 6.62
N GLU A 97 -14.23 5.56 6.71
CA GLU A 97 -13.41 5.10 5.58
C GLU A 97 -14.12 3.96 4.86
N GLN A 98 -14.16 4.01 3.53
CA GLN A 98 -14.57 2.88 2.72
C GLN A 98 -13.32 2.31 2.07
N ASP A 99 -12.89 1.15 2.57
CA ASP A 99 -11.79 0.37 2.00
C ASP A 99 -12.36 -0.77 1.16
N GLY A 100 -11.74 -1.00 0.01
CA GLY A 100 -12.19 -1.98 -0.96
C GLY A 100 -11.38 -1.91 -2.24
N LEU A 101 -11.85 -2.67 -3.22
CA LEU A 101 -11.29 -2.84 -4.53
C LEU A 101 -12.13 -2.09 -5.56
N LEU A 102 -11.46 -1.42 -6.49
CA LEU A 102 -12.10 -0.89 -7.69
C LEU A 102 -11.23 -1.15 -8.92
N TYR A 103 -11.85 -1.22 -10.10
CA TYR A 103 -11.11 -1.37 -11.34
C TYR A 103 -10.82 -0.03 -12.00
N THR A 104 -9.63 0.10 -12.56
CA THR A 104 -9.20 1.23 -13.38
C THR A 104 -8.61 0.72 -14.68
N THR A 105 -8.95 1.33 -15.81
CA THR A 105 -8.52 0.83 -17.13
C THR A 105 -7.01 0.88 -17.34
N ARG A 106 -6.30 1.81 -16.66
CA ARG A 106 -4.83 1.98 -16.80
C ARG A 106 -4.04 1.50 -15.59
N GLY A 107 -4.69 1.30 -14.44
CA GLY A 107 -4.06 0.83 -13.20
C GLY A 107 -4.49 -0.58 -12.80
N GLY A 108 -5.36 -1.25 -13.57
CA GLY A 108 -5.94 -2.53 -13.18
C GLY A 108 -6.83 -2.40 -11.94
N PHE A 109 -6.93 -3.48 -11.17
CA PHE A 109 -7.54 -3.41 -9.83
C PHE A 109 -6.65 -2.62 -8.88
N ILE A 110 -7.29 -1.83 -8.01
CA ILE A 110 -6.64 -1.03 -6.97
C ILE A 110 -7.30 -1.36 -5.63
N ASP A 111 -6.48 -1.71 -4.64
CA ASP A 111 -6.89 -1.83 -3.23
C ASP A 111 -6.65 -0.51 -2.49
N ILE A 112 -7.73 0.08 -1.98
CA ILE A 112 -7.70 1.37 -1.29
C ILE A 112 -7.00 1.31 0.06
N ALA A 113 -7.07 0.18 0.77
CA ALA A 113 -6.34 0.00 2.03
C ALA A 113 -4.83 0.06 1.77
N HIS A 114 -4.33 -0.65 0.76
CA HIS A 114 -2.92 -0.61 0.35
C HIS A 114 -2.43 0.79 -0.06
N VAL A 115 -3.28 1.54 -0.79
CA VAL A 115 -2.99 2.93 -1.14
C VAL A 115 -2.86 3.80 0.12
N ARG A 116 -3.80 3.69 1.07
CA ARG A 116 -3.82 4.48 2.31
C ARG A 116 -2.67 4.10 3.25
N ASP A 117 -2.45 2.82 3.48
CA ASP A 117 -1.41 2.34 4.41
C ASP A 117 -0.01 2.70 3.94
N THR A 118 0.27 2.59 2.64
CA THR A 118 1.57 3.02 2.10
C THR A 118 1.72 4.54 2.11
N ALA A 119 0.64 5.29 1.93
CA ALA A 119 0.65 6.75 2.05
C ALA A 119 0.97 7.18 3.50
N ASP A 120 0.33 6.55 4.49
CA ASP A 120 0.57 6.77 5.91
C ASP A 120 2.02 6.44 6.29
N MET A 121 2.52 5.27 5.87
CA MET A 121 3.91 4.87 6.10
C MET A 121 4.91 5.85 5.47
N THR A 122 4.60 6.38 4.28
CA THR A 122 5.43 7.40 3.61
C THR A 122 5.52 8.68 4.45
N LEU A 123 4.38 9.18 4.95
CA LEU A 123 4.36 10.38 5.80
C LEU A 123 5.07 10.14 7.13
N TYR A 124 4.85 8.97 7.75
CA TYR A 124 5.53 8.55 8.96
C TYR A 124 7.05 8.62 8.79
N LEU A 125 7.59 7.89 7.80
CA LEU A 125 9.03 7.86 7.55
C LEU A 125 9.57 9.25 7.25
N PHE A 126 8.85 10.06 6.46
CA PHE A 126 9.23 11.44 6.19
C PHE A 126 9.35 12.30 7.45
N SER A 127 8.40 12.19 8.39
CA SER A 127 8.43 12.94 9.66
C SER A 127 9.64 12.61 10.56
N HIS A 128 10.26 11.44 10.36
CA HIS A 128 11.48 11.00 11.06
C HIS A 128 12.76 11.28 10.26
N ILE A 129 12.74 11.06 8.95
CA ILE A 129 13.87 11.21 8.02
C ILE A 129 14.23 12.70 7.84
N TRP A 130 13.25 13.55 7.53
CA TRP A 130 13.47 14.96 7.20
C TRP A 130 14.32 15.73 8.24
N PRO A 131 13.99 15.74 9.55
CA PRO A 131 14.73 16.54 10.53
C PRO A 131 16.17 16.05 10.77
N GLN A 132 16.52 14.86 10.31
CA GLN A 132 17.81 14.21 10.55
C GLN A 132 18.46 13.69 9.26
N LEU A 133 18.03 14.21 8.09
CA LEU A 133 18.53 13.77 6.79
C LEU A 133 20.06 13.94 6.71
N GLY A 134 20.75 12.89 6.28
CA GLY A 134 22.22 12.84 6.22
C GLY A 134 22.89 12.27 7.49
N GLN A 135 22.14 12.06 8.57
CA GLN A 135 22.65 11.43 9.78
C GLN A 135 22.34 9.93 9.79
N ALA A 136 23.27 9.13 10.32
CA ALA A 136 23.00 7.72 10.58
C ALA A 136 21.98 7.60 11.72
N GLN A 137 20.90 6.85 11.48
CA GLN A 137 19.85 6.62 12.46
C GLN A 137 19.09 5.33 12.14
N THR A 138 18.37 4.83 13.12
CA THR A 138 17.51 3.65 12.99
C THR A 138 16.11 4.00 13.43
N ILE A 139 15.13 3.67 12.60
CA ILE A 139 13.71 3.74 12.92
C ILE A 139 13.23 2.30 13.08
N GLU A 140 12.86 1.92 14.31
CA GLU A 140 12.30 0.60 14.60
C GLU A 140 10.82 0.56 14.21
N LEU A 141 10.41 -0.50 13.52
CA LEU A 141 9.00 -0.74 13.16
C LEU A 141 8.46 -1.92 13.99
N SER A 142 7.13 -2.07 14.03
CA SER A 142 6.49 -3.24 14.62
C SER A 142 7.00 -4.55 13.99
N GLN A 143 6.98 -5.63 14.76
CA GLN A 143 7.45 -6.93 14.26
C GLN A 143 6.44 -7.56 13.31
N GLU A 144 6.95 -8.12 12.23
CA GLU A 144 6.14 -8.81 11.22
C GLU A 144 6.98 -9.96 10.64
N LEU A 145 6.93 -11.14 11.29
CA LEU A 145 7.85 -12.29 11.19
C LEU A 145 9.34 -12.00 11.48
N ALA A 146 9.80 -10.80 11.22
CA ALA A 146 11.13 -10.30 11.50
C ALA A 146 11.06 -9.03 12.37
N LYS A 147 12.18 -8.71 13.02
CA LYS A 147 12.39 -7.38 13.59
C LYS A 147 12.75 -6.43 12.47
N ARG A 148 11.83 -5.52 12.17
CA ARG A 148 11.92 -4.58 11.05
C ARG A 148 12.57 -3.28 11.48
N LYS A 149 13.56 -2.83 10.73
CA LYS A 149 14.29 -1.59 10.99
C LYS A 149 14.53 -0.85 9.70
N ILE A 150 14.17 0.42 9.65
CA ILE A 150 14.73 1.32 8.64
C ILE A 150 16.08 1.80 9.16
N THR A 151 17.14 1.47 8.43
CA THR A 151 18.50 1.90 8.75
C THR A 151 18.94 2.94 7.74
N LEU A 152 19.17 4.17 8.22
CA LEU A 152 19.69 5.27 7.41
C LEU A 152 21.18 5.42 7.63
N PHE A 153 21.90 5.71 6.54
CA PHE A 153 23.34 5.88 6.55
C PHE A 153 23.71 7.36 6.62
N ALA A 154 24.88 7.67 7.17
CA ALA A 154 25.40 9.04 7.15
C ALA A 154 25.88 9.40 5.75
N PHE A 155 25.49 10.57 5.26
CA PHE A 155 25.93 11.13 3.98
C PHE A 155 25.86 12.66 4.04
N THR A 156 26.46 13.35 3.06
CA THR A 156 26.33 14.80 2.91
C THR A 156 25.12 15.13 2.03
N PRO A 157 24.05 15.72 2.57
CA PRO A 157 22.90 16.11 1.76
C PRO A 157 23.24 17.23 0.75
N PRO A 158 22.41 17.43 -0.29
CA PRO A 158 22.52 18.59 -1.17
C PRO A 158 22.58 19.90 -0.38
N GLN A 159 23.20 20.95 -0.93
CA GLN A 159 23.25 22.26 -0.24
C GLN A 159 21.92 23.02 -0.38
N ASP A 160 21.24 22.86 -1.50
CA ASP A 160 19.93 23.48 -1.74
C ASP A 160 18.86 22.85 -0.84
N GLU A 161 18.11 23.69 -0.13
CA GLU A 161 17.14 23.22 0.85
C GLU A 161 15.93 22.52 0.21
N ALA A 162 15.53 22.93 -1.01
CA ALA A 162 14.43 22.30 -1.72
C ALA A 162 14.84 20.94 -2.30
N GLU A 163 16.09 20.80 -2.78
CA GLU A 163 16.66 19.51 -3.16
C GLU A 163 16.77 18.56 -1.96
N ARG A 164 17.21 19.04 -0.79
CA ARG A 164 17.23 18.25 0.45
C ARG A 164 15.83 17.78 0.84
N PHE A 165 14.84 18.66 0.78
CA PHE A 165 13.45 18.33 1.11
C PHE A 165 12.89 17.29 0.15
N THR A 166 13.16 17.45 -1.14
CA THR A 166 12.77 16.48 -2.18
C THR A 166 13.42 15.13 -1.94
N LEU A 167 14.73 15.11 -1.63
CA LEU A 167 15.47 13.89 -1.32
C LEU A 167 14.85 13.14 -0.12
N ALA A 168 14.47 13.86 0.94
CA ALA A 168 13.83 13.24 2.10
C ALA A 168 12.47 12.62 1.73
N ALA A 169 11.63 13.33 0.97
CA ALA A 169 10.33 12.80 0.54
C ALA A 169 10.48 11.53 -0.33
N TYR A 170 11.45 11.55 -1.25
CA TYR A 170 11.77 10.45 -2.15
C TYR A 170 12.35 9.23 -1.42
N LEU A 171 13.27 9.45 -0.48
CA LEU A 171 13.81 8.38 0.35
C LEU A 171 12.71 7.74 1.21
N SER A 172 11.78 8.54 1.74
CA SER A 172 10.67 8.04 2.55
C SER A 172 9.72 7.14 1.77
N SER A 173 9.31 7.53 0.57
CA SER A 173 8.41 6.70 -0.25
C SER A 173 9.10 5.44 -0.76
N TYR A 174 10.39 5.55 -1.14
CA TYR A 174 11.23 4.41 -1.49
C TYR A 174 11.30 3.37 -0.36
N LEU A 175 11.50 3.80 0.89
CA LEU A 175 11.55 2.91 2.04
C LEU A 175 10.16 2.41 2.47
N ALA A 176 9.12 3.23 2.39
CA ALA A 176 7.74 2.84 2.69
C ALA A 176 7.26 1.71 1.77
N PHE A 177 7.59 1.79 0.48
CA PHE A 177 7.28 0.72 -0.47
C PHE A 177 8.00 -0.59 -0.13
N GLN A 178 9.26 -0.55 0.34
CA GLN A 178 9.93 -1.76 0.81
C GLN A 178 9.22 -2.39 2.02
N VAL A 179 8.67 -1.57 2.91
CA VAL A 179 7.85 -2.05 4.04
C VAL A 179 6.56 -2.71 3.54
N ALA A 180 5.90 -2.12 2.55
CA ALA A 180 4.70 -2.70 1.95
C ALA A 180 5.01 -4.00 1.17
N ALA A 181 6.09 -4.05 0.40
CA ALA A 181 6.53 -5.27 -0.28
C ALA A 181 6.94 -6.38 0.69
N TRP A 182 7.44 -6.02 1.88
CA TRP A 182 7.68 -6.99 2.94
C TRP A 182 6.39 -7.62 3.46
N HIS A 183 5.31 -6.83 3.57
CA HIS A 183 4.02 -7.32 4.06
C HIS A 183 3.52 -8.51 3.24
N GLU A 184 3.56 -8.38 1.91
CA GLU A 184 3.18 -9.47 0.98
C GLU A 184 3.97 -10.76 1.22
N ILE A 185 5.28 -10.61 1.41
CA ILE A 185 6.18 -11.73 1.68
C ILE A 185 5.83 -12.34 3.04
N ALA A 186 5.69 -11.52 4.08
CA ALA A 186 5.44 -11.98 5.43
C ALA A 186 4.11 -12.72 5.54
N GLN A 187 3.04 -12.21 4.94
CA GLN A 187 1.74 -12.89 4.87
C GLN A 187 1.86 -14.28 4.26
N TRP A 188 2.63 -14.42 3.17
CA TRP A 188 2.83 -15.73 2.54
C TRP A 188 3.57 -16.71 3.46
N TYR A 189 4.60 -16.25 4.17
CA TYR A 189 5.36 -17.07 5.14
C TYR A 189 4.65 -17.30 6.48
N GLY A 190 3.37 -16.92 6.59
CA GLY A 190 2.51 -17.22 7.73
C GLY A 190 2.45 -16.13 8.79
N PHE A 191 2.62 -14.87 8.40
CA PHE A 191 2.23 -13.74 9.25
C PHE A 191 0.72 -13.75 9.51
N GLU A 192 0.35 -13.34 10.72
CA GLU A 192 -1.02 -13.26 11.22
C GLU A 192 -1.10 -11.99 12.09
N SER A 193 -1.82 -10.96 11.65
CA SER A 193 -2.14 -9.79 12.48
C SER A 193 -3.08 -10.17 13.63
N VAL A 194 -4.01 -11.10 13.37
CA VAL A 194 -4.88 -11.71 14.36
C VAL A 194 -4.49 -13.18 14.54
N PRO A 195 -3.97 -13.59 15.72
CA PRO A 195 -3.52 -14.96 15.94
C PRO A 195 -4.58 -16.01 15.58
N GLY A 196 -4.20 -16.97 14.74
CA GLY A 196 -5.07 -18.04 14.26
C GLY A 196 -5.87 -17.71 12.99
N PHE A 197 -5.78 -16.48 12.48
CA PHE A 197 -6.37 -16.10 11.19
C PHE A 197 -5.26 -15.89 10.17
N SER A 198 -5.16 -16.80 9.20
CA SER A 198 -4.16 -16.73 8.14
C SER A 198 -4.45 -15.55 7.21
N GLU A 199 -3.42 -14.76 6.93
CA GLU A 199 -3.45 -13.71 5.89
C GLU A 199 -2.92 -14.20 4.53
N GLY A 200 -2.56 -15.48 4.43
CA GLY A 200 -2.04 -16.05 3.18
C GLY A 200 -3.00 -15.95 1.99
N ILE A 201 -4.30 -15.69 2.23
CA ILE A 201 -5.27 -15.37 1.17
C ILE A 201 -4.87 -14.12 0.39
N SER A 202 -4.43 -13.06 1.08
CA SER A 202 -4.11 -11.76 0.48
C SER A 202 -2.66 -11.66 0.00
N ALA A 203 -1.75 -12.51 0.48
CA ALA A 203 -0.33 -12.42 0.14
C ALA A 203 -0.05 -12.39 -1.37
N PHE A 204 0.59 -11.34 -1.89
CA PHE A 204 0.88 -11.20 -3.33
C PHE A 204 -0.39 -11.20 -4.21
N SER A 205 -1.51 -10.64 -3.75
CA SER A 205 -2.68 -10.44 -4.62
C SER A 205 -2.28 -9.55 -5.80
N PRO A 206 -2.93 -9.72 -6.97
CA PRO A 206 -2.45 -9.11 -8.22
C PRO A 206 -2.42 -7.57 -8.22
N GLU A 207 -3.14 -6.92 -7.32
CA GLU A 207 -3.32 -5.48 -7.18
C GLU A 207 -2.38 -4.83 -6.16
N ASP A 208 -1.92 -5.57 -5.14
CA ASP A 208 -1.41 -4.98 -3.90
C ASP A 208 -0.23 -4.05 -4.14
N LEU A 209 0.83 -4.56 -4.78
CA LEU A 209 2.05 -3.78 -4.96
C LEU A 209 1.90 -2.62 -5.94
N TYR A 210 0.96 -2.68 -6.89
CA TYR A 210 0.67 -1.50 -7.72
C TYR A 210 -0.12 -0.45 -6.90
N SER A 211 -1.04 -0.90 -6.04
CA SER A 211 -1.80 -0.06 -5.11
C SER A 211 -0.89 0.63 -4.09
N ASN A 212 0.05 -0.11 -3.50
CA ASN A 212 1.09 0.44 -2.61
C ASN A 212 1.90 1.53 -3.32
N LEU A 213 2.28 1.32 -4.59
CA LEU A 213 3.02 2.29 -5.38
C LEU A 213 2.21 3.57 -5.64
N VAL A 214 0.91 3.46 -5.92
CA VAL A 214 0.00 4.62 -6.02
C VAL A 214 0.02 5.39 -4.69
N GLY A 215 -0.16 4.71 -3.56
CA GLY A 215 -0.10 5.34 -2.22
C GLY A 215 1.18 6.11 -1.96
N ALA A 216 2.33 5.49 -2.20
CA ALA A 216 3.64 6.10 -2.05
C ALA A 216 3.81 7.37 -2.92
N ARG A 217 3.33 7.33 -4.17
CA ARG A 217 3.40 8.45 -5.12
C ARG A 217 2.47 9.60 -4.73
N LEU A 218 1.27 9.30 -4.23
CA LEU A 218 0.33 10.31 -3.75
C LEU A 218 0.88 11.01 -2.52
N ALA A 219 1.31 10.28 -1.49
CA ALA A 219 1.90 10.88 -0.29
C ALA A 219 3.14 11.73 -0.62
N THR A 220 4.00 11.26 -1.53
CA THR A 220 5.15 12.05 -2.02
C THR A 220 4.69 13.37 -2.64
N SER A 221 3.67 13.34 -3.51
CA SER A 221 3.12 14.55 -4.14
C SER A 221 2.60 15.53 -3.08
N LEU A 222 1.90 15.03 -2.05
CA LEU A 222 1.38 15.85 -0.94
C LEU A 222 2.50 16.49 -0.10
N ILE A 223 3.56 15.74 0.19
CA ILE A 223 4.74 16.25 0.91
C ILE A 223 5.40 17.38 0.10
N LEU A 224 5.70 17.14 -1.18
CA LEU A 224 6.41 18.11 -2.04
C LEU A 224 5.61 19.40 -2.30
N GLN A 225 4.28 19.32 -2.20
CA GLN A 225 3.36 20.45 -2.37
C GLN A 225 2.97 21.13 -1.04
N GLY A 226 3.47 20.64 0.10
CA GLY A 226 3.27 21.29 1.41
C GLY A 226 1.91 21.02 2.06
N HIS A 227 1.32 19.85 1.82
CA HIS A 227 0.04 19.42 2.38
C HIS A 227 0.19 18.55 3.64
N THR A 228 1.30 18.65 4.35
CA THR A 228 1.67 17.75 5.45
C THR A 228 2.09 18.48 6.73
N ALA A 229 1.67 19.73 6.93
CA ALA A 229 1.97 20.50 8.14
C ALA A 229 1.31 19.92 9.41
N SER A 230 0.25 19.13 9.25
CA SER A 230 -0.39 18.38 10.33
C SER A 230 -1.07 17.12 9.79
N VAL A 231 -1.38 16.17 10.67
CA VAL A 231 -2.16 14.96 10.31
C VAL A 231 -3.52 15.34 9.72
N ALA A 232 -4.21 16.33 10.30
CA ALA A 232 -5.51 16.79 9.79
C ALA A 232 -5.39 17.34 8.35
N GLN A 233 -4.32 18.08 8.05
CA GLN A 233 -4.09 18.57 6.69
C GLN A 233 -3.82 17.42 5.71
N PHE A 234 -3.00 16.45 6.11
CA PHE A 234 -2.71 15.28 5.30
C PHE A 234 -3.96 14.45 5.01
N ASN A 235 -4.79 14.22 6.03
CA ASN A 235 -6.07 13.52 5.92
C ASN A 235 -6.97 14.15 4.84
N VAL A 236 -7.20 15.46 4.92
CA VAL A 236 -8.01 16.19 3.93
C VAL A 236 -7.36 16.16 2.54
N ALA A 237 -6.04 16.24 2.47
CA ALA A 237 -5.30 16.22 1.22
C ALA A 237 -5.37 14.84 0.52
N MET A 238 -5.23 13.75 1.27
CA MET A 238 -5.41 12.38 0.78
C MET A 238 -6.85 12.13 0.30
N GLN A 239 -7.84 12.55 1.10
CA GLN A 239 -9.26 12.49 0.73
C GLN A 239 -9.53 13.24 -0.58
N THR A 240 -8.82 14.35 -0.83
CA THR A 240 -8.99 15.16 -2.04
C THR A 240 -8.27 14.55 -3.25
N VAL A 241 -7.04 14.06 -3.09
CA VAL A 241 -6.20 13.64 -4.21
C VAL A 241 -6.48 12.23 -4.69
N LEU A 242 -6.93 11.33 -3.81
CA LEU A 242 -7.12 9.92 -4.13
C LEU A 242 -8.19 9.70 -5.22
N PRO A 243 -9.40 10.29 -5.15
CA PRO A 243 -10.38 10.19 -6.23
C PRO A 243 -9.84 10.73 -7.57
N ASP A 244 -9.16 11.89 -7.57
CA ASP A 244 -8.57 12.46 -8.78
C ASP A 244 -7.52 11.53 -9.42
N ALA A 245 -6.69 10.90 -8.60
CA ALA A 245 -5.70 9.94 -9.06
C ALA A 245 -6.36 8.69 -9.69
N LEU A 246 -7.40 8.15 -9.06
CA LEU A 246 -8.16 7.00 -9.57
C LEU A 246 -8.86 7.32 -10.90
N HIS A 247 -9.45 8.51 -11.02
CA HIS A 247 -10.03 8.99 -12.29
C HIS A 247 -8.99 9.13 -13.39
N ARG A 248 -7.77 9.60 -13.08
CA ARG A 248 -6.64 9.66 -14.05
C ARG A 248 -6.13 8.28 -14.47
N LEU A 249 -6.26 7.29 -13.58
CA LEU A 249 -6.04 5.87 -13.88
C LEU A 249 -7.20 5.25 -14.68
N GLY A 250 -8.30 5.98 -14.86
CA GLY A 250 -9.48 5.55 -15.59
C GLY A 250 -10.38 4.63 -14.78
N ALA A 251 -10.66 5.00 -13.53
CA ALA A 251 -11.65 4.35 -12.68
C ALA A 251 -12.99 4.17 -13.40
N VAL A 252 -13.58 2.99 -13.22
CA VAL A 252 -14.91 2.65 -13.74
C VAL A 252 -15.91 2.55 -12.59
N ASP A 253 -17.20 2.54 -12.91
CA ASP A 253 -18.27 2.43 -11.93
C ASP A 253 -18.28 1.04 -11.26
N ALA A 254 -18.97 0.91 -10.12
CA ALA A 254 -19.02 -0.34 -9.37
C ALA A 254 -19.54 -1.54 -10.20
N SER A 255 -20.48 -1.32 -11.12
CA SER A 255 -20.99 -2.39 -12.00
C SER A 255 -19.91 -2.95 -12.91
N ASP A 256 -19.06 -2.10 -13.46
CA ASP A 256 -18.00 -2.48 -14.37
C ASP A 256 -16.85 -3.14 -13.60
N THR A 257 -16.55 -2.68 -12.38
CA THR A 257 -15.63 -3.39 -11.48
C THR A 257 -16.12 -4.81 -11.20
N ARG A 258 -17.39 -5.00 -10.87
CA ARG A 258 -17.98 -6.34 -10.65
C ARG A 258 -17.93 -7.19 -11.91
N PHE A 259 -18.22 -6.60 -13.07
CA PHE A 259 -18.09 -7.29 -14.36
C PHE A 259 -16.66 -7.80 -14.58
N GLN A 260 -15.63 -7.01 -14.26
CA GLN A 260 -14.24 -7.47 -14.34
C GLN A 260 -13.96 -8.64 -13.39
N PHE A 261 -14.49 -8.60 -12.17
CA PHE A 261 -14.38 -9.76 -11.26
C PHE A 261 -15.08 -11.01 -11.82
N ASP A 262 -16.30 -10.87 -12.33
CA ASP A 262 -17.07 -11.98 -12.92
C ASP A 262 -16.31 -12.65 -14.08
N MET A 263 -15.69 -11.84 -14.94
CA MET A 263 -14.87 -12.33 -16.05
C MET A 263 -13.62 -13.11 -15.61
N LEU A 264 -13.16 -12.87 -14.38
CA LEU A 264 -11.95 -13.45 -13.82
C LEU A 264 -12.20 -14.58 -12.82
N ASP A 265 -13.46 -14.85 -12.47
CA ASP A 265 -13.82 -15.96 -11.57
C ASP A 265 -13.39 -17.31 -12.17
N GLY A 266 -12.92 -18.21 -11.32
CA GLY A 266 -12.26 -19.47 -11.67
C GLY A 266 -10.84 -19.34 -12.22
N ASN A 267 -10.36 -18.14 -12.58
CA ASN A 267 -9.03 -17.92 -13.14
C ASN A 267 -8.10 -17.10 -12.23
N TRP A 268 -8.60 -16.00 -11.67
CA TRP A 268 -7.84 -15.16 -10.75
C TRP A 268 -8.31 -15.29 -9.31
N TRP A 269 -9.60 -15.58 -9.13
CA TRP A 269 -10.20 -15.87 -7.83
C TRP A 269 -11.25 -16.96 -7.97
N ASN A 270 -11.81 -17.45 -6.86
CA ASN A 270 -12.80 -18.51 -6.86
C ASN A 270 -13.97 -18.21 -5.92
N SER A 271 -15.10 -17.81 -6.50
CA SER A 271 -16.35 -17.50 -5.78
C SER A 271 -16.97 -18.68 -5.01
N HIS A 272 -16.49 -19.90 -5.23
CA HIS A 272 -16.94 -21.10 -4.52
C HIS A 272 -16.20 -21.31 -3.19
N ARG A 273 -15.05 -20.67 -2.99
CA ARG A 273 -14.28 -20.71 -1.74
C ARG A 273 -14.70 -19.58 -0.80
N ALA A 274 -14.33 -19.70 0.46
CA ALA A 274 -14.61 -18.72 1.50
C ALA A 274 -13.32 -18.14 2.08
N VAL A 275 -13.37 -16.90 2.55
CA VAL A 275 -12.31 -16.32 3.39
C VAL A 275 -12.23 -17.13 4.70
N PRO A 276 -11.03 -17.51 5.19
CA PRO A 276 -9.69 -17.13 4.73
C PRO A 276 -8.95 -18.23 3.92
N GLU A 277 -9.64 -19.02 3.09
CA GLU A 277 -8.98 -20.04 2.27
C GLU A 277 -7.95 -19.42 1.32
N LYS A 278 -6.67 -19.80 1.46
CA LYS A 278 -5.53 -19.25 0.70
C LYS A 278 -5.81 -19.14 -0.80
N PHE A 279 -6.31 -20.21 -1.41
CA PHE A 279 -6.55 -20.30 -2.85
C PHE A 279 -7.96 -19.87 -3.27
N LEU A 280 -8.66 -19.07 -2.45
CA LEU A 280 -9.70 -18.18 -2.96
C LEU A 280 -9.08 -17.24 -3.99
N VAL A 281 -7.87 -16.72 -3.74
CA VAL A 281 -7.05 -16.00 -4.72
C VAL A 281 -6.16 -16.99 -5.46
N LEU A 282 -6.36 -17.11 -6.77
CA LEU A 282 -5.68 -18.07 -7.65
C LEU A 282 -4.53 -17.43 -8.43
N LYS A 283 -4.70 -16.18 -8.86
CA LYS A 283 -3.67 -15.40 -9.54
C LYS A 283 -2.93 -14.59 -8.49
N ARG A 284 -1.59 -14.69 -8.47
CA ARG A 284 -0.71 -13.87 -7.64
C ARG A 284 0.33 -13.13 -8.47
N ASN A 285 0.82 -12.00 -7.97
CA ASN A 285 1.90 -11.22 -8.57
C ASN A 285 3.14 -11.16 -7.66
N TYR A 286 4.10 -12.04 -7.91
CA TYR A 286 5.33 -12.18 -7.13
C TYR A 286 6.46 -11.20 -7.48
N LEU A 287 6.21 -10.23 -8.37
CA LEU A 287 7.19 -9.18 -8.66
C LEU A 287 7.21 -8.20 -7.48
N THR A 288 8.35 -7.97 -6.85
CA THR A 288 8.46 -7.13 -5.64
C THR A 288 9.07 -5.77 -5.92
N GLU A 289 9.47 -5.50 -7.16
CA GLU A 289 10.11 -4.25 -7.56
C GLU A 289 9.11 -3.08 -7.62
N ASP A 290 9.62 -1.87 -7.43
CA ASP A 290 8.88 -0.61 -7.42
C ASP A 290 8.74 0.04 -8.81
N ASP A 291 9.41 -0.49 -9.83
CA ASP A 291 9.26 -0.14 -11.23
C ASP A 291 8.34 -1.14 -11.92
N ARG A 292 7.06 -0.81 -12.05
CA ARG A 292 6.06 -1.79 -12.50
C ARG A 292 4.87 -1.19 -13.25
N VAL A 293 4.25 -2.06 -14.02
CA VAL A 293 2.90 -1.90 -14.58
C VAL A 293 1.90 -2.67 -13.73
N PRO A 294 0.61 -2.31 -13.74
CA PRO A 294 -0.41 -3.12 -13.07
C PRO A 294 -0.48 -4.53 -13.67
N THR A 295 -1.02 -5.48 -12.91
CA THR A 295 -1.23 -6.84 -13.41
C THR A 295 -2.18 -6.80 -14.62
N PRO A 296 -1.77 -7.27 -15.82
CA PRO A 296 -2.60 -7.13 -17.01
C PRO A 296 -3.88 -7.93 -16.91
N VAL A 297 -5.04 -7.27 -17.03
CA VAL A 297 -6.36 -7.91 -17.08
C VAL A 297 -6.68 -8.30 -18.53
N PRO A 298 -7.04 -9.58 -18.81
CA PRO A 298 -7.43 -10.02 -20.14
C PRO A 298 -8.57 -9.18 -20.72
N GLY A 299 -8.40 -8.70 -21.97
CA GLY A 299 -9.41 -7.92 -22.67
C GLY A 299 -9.30 -6.40 -22.50
N GLU A 300 -8.57 -5.91 -21.50
CA GLU A 300 -8.28 -4.47 -21.37
C GLU A 300 -7.45 -3.97 -22.56
N GLN A 301 -7.85 -2.85 -23.15
CA GLN A 301 -7.22 -2.26 -24.33
C GLN A 301 -6.49 -0.95 -24.02
N ALA A 302 -6.80 -0.31 -22.88
CA ALA A 302 -6.12 0.88 -22.46
C ALA A 302 -4.63 0.59 -22.18
N LYS A 303 -3.78 1.56 -22.53
CA LYS A 303 -2.35 1.44 -22.25
C LYS A 303 -2.13 1.48 -20.74
N PRO A 304 -1.52 0.44 -20.13
CA PRO A 304 -1.26 0.43 -18.70
C PRO A 304 -0.33 1.59 -18.34
N LEU A 305 -0.61 2.24 -17.22
CA LEU A 305 0.27 3.25 -16.66
C LEU A 305 1.38 2.54 -15.89
N ARG A 306 2.61 2.72 -16.34
CA ARG A 306 3.79 2.30 -15.59
C ARG A 306 4.10 3.36 -14.54
N LEU A 307 4.35 2.93 -13.32
CA LEU A 307 4.81 3.77 -12.21
C LEU A 307 6.15 3.25 -11.70
N GLN A 308 6.97 4.17 -11.18
CA GLN A 308 8.26 3.88 -10.57
C GLN A 308 8.52 4.83 -9.39
N LEU A 309 9.27 4.42 -8.36
CA LEU A 309 9.79 5.34 -7.34
C LEU A 309 11.17 5.89 -7.75
N PRO A 310 11.55 7.09 -7.28
CA PRO A 310 12.82 7.69 -7.69
C PRO A 310 13.98 6.90 -7.06
N HIS A 311 14.84 6.31 -7.89
CA HIS A 311 16.02 5.57 -7.42
C HIS A 311 17.24 6.49 -7.19
N GLU A 312 17.21 7.69 -7.76
CA GLU A 312 18.24 8.71 -7.56
C GLU A 312 17.64 10.12 -7.48
N TRP A 313 18.35 11.00 -6.77
CA TRP A 313 18.06 12.44 -6.77
C TRP A 313 19.31 13.23 -6.44
N ALA A 314 19.56 14.32 -7.16
CA ALA A 314 20.76 15.17 -6.98
C ALA A 314 22.09 14.36 -6.97
N GLY A 315 22.18 13.30 -7.79
CA GLY A 315 23.35 12.42 -7.88
C GLY A 315 23.49 11.40 -6.72
N LEU A 316 22.54 11.36 -5.79
CA LEU A 316 22.52 10.42 -4.66
C LEU A 316 21.56 9.26 -4.97
N GLN A 317 22.04 8.03 -4.82
CA GLN A 317 21.27 6.80 -5.04
C GLN A 317 20.51 6.42 -3.76
N MET A 318 19.18 6.23 -3.79
CA MET A 318 18.36 5.99 -2.58
C MET A 318 18.85 4.79 -1.75
N GLN A 319 19.22 3.70 -2.43
CA GLN A 319 19.78 2.49 -1.83
C GLN A 319 21.10 2.70 -1.06
N ALA A 320 21.81 3.81 -1.31
CA ALA A 320 23.01 4.19 -0.57
C ALA A 320 22.71 5.09 0.65
N LEU A 321 21.46 5.56 0.80
CA LEU A 321 21.04 6.48 1.86
C LEU A 321 20.31 5.77 2.98
N GLY A 322 19.64 4.66 2.68
CA GLY A 322 19.01 3.81 3.68
C GLY A 322 18.40 2.53 3.11
N GLU A 323 18.06 1.61 3.99
CA GLU A 323 17.46 0.32 3.65
C GLU A 323 16.52 -0.19 4.75
N LEU A 324 15.53 -1.00 4.36
CA LEU A 324 14.80 -1.86 5.29
C LEU A 324 15.67 -3.09 5.62
N GLN A 325 15.92 -3.30 6.91
CA GLN A 325 16.59 -4.49 7.43
C GLN A 325 15.60 -5.35 8.23
N LEU A 326 15.61 -6.65 7.96
CA LEU A 326 14.72 -7.63 8.55
C LEU A 326 15.52 -8.66 9.34
N TRP A 327 15.67 -8.41 10.64
CA TRP A 327 16.49 -9.21 11.52
C TRP A 327 15.71 -10.40 12.10
N PRO A 328 16.37 -11.52 12.41
CA PRO A 328 15.73 -12.65 13.08
C PRO A 328 14.94 -12.23 14.33
N GLY A 329 13.66 -12.61 14.34
CA GLY A 329 12.71 -12.35 15.41
C GLY A 329 12.55 -13.53 16.38
N ARG A 330 11.53 -13.47 17.25
CA ARG A 330 11.17 -14.58 18.15
C ARG A 330 10.29 -15.63 17.48
N SER A 331 9.59 -15.28 16.40
CA SER A 331 8.68 -16.16 15.66
C SER A 331 8.75 -15.81 14.18
N MET A 332 9.50 -16.60 13.40
CA MET A 332 9.65 -16.42 11.95
C MET A 332 8.69 -17.31 11.15
N LYS A 333 7.90 -18.18 11.81
CA LYS A 333 6.96 -19.11 11.17
C LYS A 333 7.66 -19.91 10.06
N GLN A 334 7.24 -19.77 8.82
CA GLN A 334 7.81 -20.50 7.67
C GLN A 334 8.99 -19.75 7.03
N LEU A 335 9.24 -18.50 7.43
CA LEU A 335 10.35 -17.70 6.91
C LEU A 335 11.69 -18.28 7.38
N PRO A 336 12.61 -18.63 6.45
CA PRO A 336 13.94 -19.07 6.82
C PRO A 336 14.70 -17.99 7.60
N ALA A 337 15.58 -18.40 8.51
CA ALA A 337 16.42 -17.44 9.22
C ALA A 337 17.57 -16.99 8.30
N PRO A 338 17.77 -15.67 8.05
CA PRO A 338 18.92 -15.17 7.33
C PRO A 338 20.19 -15.31 8.20
N ALA A 339 21.35 -15.35 7.55
CA ALA A 339 22.64 -15.36 8.28
C ALA A 339 22.83 -14.11 9.15
N LYS A 340 22.26 -12.96 8.75
CA LYS A 340 22.31 -11.70 9.51
C LYS A 340 20.95 -11.00 9.52
N TYR A 341 20.48 -10.54 8.37
CA TYR A 341 19.17 -9.96 8.13
C TYR A 341 18.85 -10.04 6.63
N TYR A 342 17.57 -9.95 6.27
CA TYR A 342 17.17 -9.71 4.88
C TYR A 342 17.12 -8.22 4.57
N THR A 343 17.29 -7.89 3.30
CA THR A 343 17.13 -6.57 2.68
C THR A 343 16.18 -6.68 1.48
N PHE A 344 15.84 -5.55 0.88
CA PHE A 344 15.04 -5.52 -0.36
C PHE A 344 15.63 -6.39 -1.49
N ARG A 345 16.96 -6.58 -1.52
CA ARG A 345 17.63 -7.43 -2.52
C ARG A 345 17.28 -8.92 -2.41
N ASP A 346 16.82 -9.34 -1.23
CA ASP A 346 16.46 -10.74 -0.98
C ASP A 346 15.01 -11.05 -1.38
N PHE A 347 14.17 -10.02 -1.60
CA PHE A 347 12.73 -10.17 -1.84
C PHE A 347 12.42 -10.99 -3.09
N PRO A 348 13.09 -10.82 -4.25
CA PRO A 348 12.81 -11.63 -5.43
C PRO A 348 13.03 -13.13 -5.19
N ALA A 349 14.04 -13.51 -4.39
CA ALA A 349 14.31 -14.91 -4.07
C ALA A 349 13.22 -15.49 -3.14
N LEU A 350 12.81 -14.72 -2.13
CA LEU A 350 11.73 -15.11 -1.21
C LEU A 350 10.39 -15.24 -1.94
N ALA A 351 10.07 -14.32 -2.86
CA ALA A 351 8.86 -14.35 -3.67
C ALA A 351 8.90 -15.46 -4.75
N LEU A 352 10.07 -15.78 -5.30
CA LEU A 352 10.23 -16.92 -6.21
C LEU A 352 9.97 -18.24 -5.50
N HIS A 353 10.46 -18.42 -4.27
CA HIS A 353 10.12 -19.60 -3.46
C HIS A 353 8.62 -19.71 -3.27
N ALA A 354 7.97 -18.61 -2.85
CA ALA A 354 6.52 -18.56 -2.68
C ALA A 354 5.76 -18.98 -3.95
N ARG A 355 6.19 -18.48 -5.12
CA ARG A 355 5.62 -18.84 -6.42
C ARG A 355 5.72 -20.31 -6.75
N VAL A 356 6.86 -20.94 -6.47
CA VAL A 356 7.09 -22.36 -6.77
C VAL A 356 6.20 -23.24 -5.89
N GLU A 357 6.15 -22.95 -4.59
CA GLU A 357 5.32 -23.71 -3.64
C GLU A 357 3.83 -23.56 -3.95
N ASP A 358 3.34 -22.34 -4.23
CA ASP A 358 1.94 -22.13 -4.61
C ASP A 358 1.56 -22.88 -5.90
N ALA A 359 2.48 -22.99 -6.86
CA ALA A 359 2.24 -23.76 -8.08
C ALA A 359 2.11 -25.27 -7.81
N VAL A 360 2.90 -25.80 -6.87
CA VAL A 360 2.81 -27.20 -6.41
C VAL A 360 1.47 -27.42 -5.70
N ASP A 361 1.13 -26.57 -4.73
CA ASP A 361 -0.11 -26.67 -3.95
C ASP A 361 -1.37 -26.59 -4.82
N LEU A 362 -1.40 -25.67 -5.80
CA LEU A 362 -2.51 -25.54 -6.75
C LEU A 362 -2.62 -26.76 -7.67
N SER A 363 -1.50 -27.39 -8.03
CA SER A 363 -1.51 -28.61 -8.86
C SER A 363 -2.03 -29.83 -8.09
N ALA A 364 -1.79 -29.90 -6.78
CA ALA A 364 -2.26 -30.99 -5.93
C ALA A 364 -3.76 -30.91 -5.59
N GLN A 365 -4.39 -29.76 -5.80
CA GLN A 365 -5.82 -29.52 -5.55
C GLN A 365 -6.71 -29.72 -6.78
N LYS A 366 -6.12 -29.95 -7.96
CA LYS A 366 -6.82 -30.31 -9.20
C LYS A 366 -6.89 -31.83 -9.32
#